data_AF-A0A7Y4YK51-F1
#
_entry.id   AF-A0A7Y4YK51-F1
#
_cell.length_a   1.000
_cell.length_b   1.000
_cell.length_c   1.000
_cell.angle_alpha   90.00
_cell.angle_beta   90.00
_cell.angle_gamma   90.00
#
_symmetry.space_group_name_H-M   'P 1'
#
loop_
_entity.id
_entity.type
_entity.pdbx_description
1 polymer ?
#
loop_
_entity_poly.entity_id
_entity_poly.type
_entity_poly.pdbx_seq_one_letter_code
_entity_poly.pdbx_strand_id
1 'polypeptide(L)' 'MTCQKCKGLMVKEWRPDFSQEVAVLRCINCGLVLDPLIAQNRVTPSRPKQRVLDAA' A
#
# COMPACT_ATOMS: atom_id res chain seq x y z
N MET A 1 -2.31 16.96 2.72
CA MET A 1 -2.37 15.67 1.99
C MET A 1 -2.17 15.94 0.50
N THR A 2 -0.93 15.89 0.04
CA THR A 2 -0.53 16.31 -1.32
C THR A 2 0.15 15.15 -2.04
N CYS A 3 -0.28 14.89 -3.28
CA CYS A 3 0.25 13.80 -4.08
C CYS A 3 1.74 14.01 -4.39
N GLN A 4 2.57 13.02 -4.09
CA GLN A 4 4.01 13.11 -4.35
C GLN A 4 4.35 13.18 -5.85
N LYS A 5 3.50 12.56 -6.70
CA LYS A 5 3.67 12.50 -8.16
C LYS A 5 3.24 13.76 -8.89
N CYS A 6 2.02 14.27 -8.63
CA CYS A 6 1.43 15.37 -9.42
C CYS A 6 1.10 16.63 -8.60
N LYS A 7 1.39 16.62 -7.30
CA LYS A 7 1.03 17.69 -6.35
C LYS A 7 -0.48 17.96 -6.20
N GLY A 8 -1.34 17.11 -6.75
CA GLY A 8 -2.80 17.18 -6.58
C GLY A 8 -3.28 16.71 -5.20
N LEU A 9 -4.57 16.91 -4.93
CA LEU A 9 -5.22 16.53 -3.68
C LEU A 9 -5.23 15.00 -3.50
N MET A 10 -4.95 14.55 -2.27
CA MET A 10 -5.14 13.17 -1.85
C MET A 10 -6.28 13.06 -0.85
N VAL A 11 -7.13 12.04 -1.02
CA VAL A 11 -8.27 11.76 -0.16
C VAL A 11 -8.13 10.37 0.45
N LYS A 12 -8.66 10.19 1.67
CA LYS A 12 -8.79 8.87 2.27
C LYS A 12 -9.91 8.11 1.58
N GLU A 13 -9.64 6.87 1.22
CA GLU A 13 -10.60 6.00 0.54
C GLU A 13 -10.60 4.63 1.20
N TRP A 14 -11.79 4.12 1.48
CA TRP A 14 -11.98 2.78 2.01
C TRP A 14 -11.96 1.79 0.83
N ARG A 15 -10.97 0.87 0.80
CA ARG A 15 -10.81 -0.14 -0.24
C ARG A 15 -10.63 -1.54 0.36
N PRO A 16 -11.72 -2.31 0.54
CA PRO A 16 -11.68 -3.64 1.17
C PRO A 16 -10.75 -4.64 0.47
N ASP A 17 -10.55 -4.48 -0.84
CA ASP A 17 -9.70 -5.36 -1.65
C ASP A 17 -8.20 -5.26 -1.30
N PHE A 18 -7.75 -4.15 -0.71
CA PHE A 18 -6.34 -3.94 -0.36
C PHE A 18 -6.04 -4.25 1.12
N SER A 19 -6.97 -3.91 2.02
CA SER A 19 -6.90 -4.20 3.45
C SER A 19 -8.31 -4.08 4.02
N GLN A 20 -8.74 -4.90 4.97
CA GLN A 20 -10.05 -4.74 5.63
C GLN A 20 -10.05 -3.75 6.79
N GLU A 21 -8.86 -3.31 7.22
CA GLU A 21 -8.69 -2.51 8.43
C GLU A 21 -8.15 -1.10 8.18
N VAL A 22 -7.53 -0.86 7.01
CA VAL A 22 -6.81 0.39 6.74
C VAL A 22 -7.32 1.08 5.48
N ALA A 23 -7.68 2.37 5.60
CA ALA A 23 -7.99 3.22 4.47
C ALA A 23 -6.72 3.61 3.70
N VAL A 24 -6.81 3.66 2.37
CA VAL A 24 -5.73 4.12 1.49
C VAL A 24 -5.83 5.62 1.22
N LEU A 25 -4.76 6.24 0.74
CA LEU A 25 -4.80 7.60 0.20
C LEU A 25 -4.76 7.56 -1.32
N ARG A 26 -5.83 8.02 -1.97
CA ARG A 26 -5.90 8.13 -3.44
C ARG A 26 -5.80 9.58 -3.88
N CYS A 27 -4.95 9.86 -4.87
CA CYS A 27 -4.94 11.13 -5.54
C CYS A 27 -6.09 11.21 -6.56
N ILE A 28 -6.96 12.20 -6.43
CA ILE A 28 -8.10 12.38 -7.34
C ILE A 28 -7.67 12.89 -8.73
N ASN A 29 -6.47 13.48 -8.85
CA ASN A 29 -5.97 14.03 -10.10
C ASN A 29 -5.23 12.98 -10.96
N CYS A 30 -4.31 12.20 -10.38
CA CYS A 30 -3.47 11.28 -11.14
C CYS A 30 -3.62 9.80 -10.78
N GLY A 31 -4.49 9.47 -9.82
CA GLY A 31 -4.76 8.09 -9.43
C GLY A 31 -3.68 7.41 -8.58
N LEU A 32 -2.60 8.10 -8.17
CA LEU A 32 -1.62 7.52 -7.25
C LEU A 32 -2.31 7.06 -5.95
N VAL A 33 -2.10 5.80 -5.58
CA VAL A 33 -2.57 5.22 -4.32
C VAL A 33 -1.37 5.02 -3.39
N LEU A 34 -1.46 5.54 -2.17
CA LEU A 34 -0.55 5.23 -1.08
C LEU A 34 -1.27 4.31 -0.11
N ASP A 35 -0.82 3.06 -0.07
CA ASP A 35 -1.29 2.03 0.83
C ASP A 35 -0.33 1.95 2.04
N PRO A 36 -0.81 2.21 3.28
CA PRO A 36 0.04 2.20 4.47
C PRO A 36 0.64 0.82 4.79
N LEU A 37 -0.09 -0.27 4.50
CA LEU A 37 0.38 -1.64 4.73
C LEU A 37 1.53 -1.97 3.78
N ILE A 38 1.40 -1.63 2.49
CA ILE A 38 2.50 -1.80 1.52
C ILE A 38 3.70 -0.95 1.93
N ALA A 39 3.49 0.28 2.40
CA ALA A 39 4.57 1.14 2.87
C ALA A 39 5.30 0.51 4.07
N GLN A 40 4.56 -0.02 5.05
CA GLN A 40 5.12 -0.72 6.20
C GLN A 40 5.92 -1.97 5.79
N ASN A 41 5.40 -2.76 4.85
CA ASN A 41 6.07 -3.95 4.34
C ASN A 41 7.38 -3.64 3.60
N ARG A 42 7.53 -2.44 3.03
CA ARG A 42 8.78 -2.00 2.38
C ARG A 42 9.84 -1.56 3.37
N VAL A 43 9.42 -0.93 4.47
CA VAL A 43 10.33 -0.46 5.52
C VAL A 43 10.76 -1.59 6.44
N THR A 44 9.86 -2.55 6.67
CA THR A 44 10.14 -3.72 7.48
C THR A 44 10.86 -4.75 6.60
N PRO A 45 12.15 -5.06 6.81
CA PRO A 45 12.78 -6.12 6.05
C PRO A 45 12.00 -7.41 6.33
N SER A 46 11.38 -7.96 5.29
CA SER A 46 10.69 -9.24 5.40
C SER A 46 11.73 -10.24 5.90
N ARG A 47 11.52 -10.83 7.09
CA ARG A 47 12.24 -12.05 7.47
C ARG A 47 12.14 -12.99 6.26
N PRO A 48 13.24 -13.61 5.80
CA PRO A 48 13.16 -14.56 4.72
C PRO A 48 12.12 -15.60 5.15
N LYS A 49 10.97 -15.63 4.46
CA LYS A 49 10.08 -16.78 4.52
C LYS A 49 10.98 -17.93 4.10
N GLN A 50 11.25 -18.87 5.01
CA GLN A 50 11.81 -20.16 4.62
C GLN A 50 10.95 -20.61 3.45
N ARG A 51 11.55 -20.66 2.26
CA ARG A 51 10.96 -21.31 1.11
C ARG A 51 10.98 -22.78 1.47
N VAL A 52 9.95 -23.22 2.19
CA VAL A 52 9.62 -24.64 2.26
C VAL A 52 9.02 -24.95 0.89
N LEU A 53 9.92 -25.11 -0.08
CA LEU A 53 9.65 -25.84 -1.30
C LEU A 53 9.84 -27.32 -0.93
N ASP A 54 8.91 -27.86 -0.15
CA ASP A 54 8.77 -29.30 -0.04
C ASP A 54 7.94 -29.76 -1.23
N ALA A 55 8.65 -30.03 -2.33
CA ALA A 55 8.18 -30.94 -3.35
C ALA A 55 8.75 -32.31 -3.00
N ALA A 56 7.90 -33.19 -2.45
CA ALA A 56 8.09 -34.63 -2.38
C ALA A 56 6.72 -35.31 -2.47
#